data_AF-A0A7V9CT18-F1
#
_entry.id   AF-A0A7V9CT18-F1
#
_cell.length_a   1.000
_cell.length_b   1.000
_cell.length_c   1.000
_cell.angle_alpha   90.00
_cell.angle_beta   90.00
_cell.angle_gamma   90.00
#
_symmetry.space_group_name_H-M   'P 1'
#
loop_
_entity.id
_entity.type
_entity.pdbx_description
1 polymer ?
#
loop_
_entity_poly.entity_id
_entity_poly.type
_entity_poly.pdbx_seq_one_letter_code
_entity_poly.pdbx_strand_id
1 'polypeptide(L)'
;RGGAAFGATLAAGVLPFLIASPGALWADTVRYGASTYRIVGYGLAHLLLEAGAIDDAFGPYPFAWLALLVWAPATGWLLWRQARSPALWTGALGFTVSIFLLLFIGRVFQTSYLVWPLAGIALSALIAAGERPAERPGET
;
A
#
# COMPACT_ATOMS: atom_id res chain seq x y z
N ARG A 1 5.04 -7.13 19.08
CA ARG A 1 4.33 -5.97 19.68
C ARG A 1 3.80 -5.01 18.62
N GLY A 2 4.62 -4.49 17.70
CA GLY A 2 4.17 -3.57 16.64
C GLY A 2 3.05 -4.10 15.74
N GLY A 3 3.15 -5.33 15.23
CA GLY A 3 2.09 -5.92 14.40
C GLY A 3 0.75 -6.10 15.13
N ALA A 4 0.77 -6.40 16.43
CA ALA A 4 -0.43 -6.49 17.25
C ALA A 4 -1.07 -5.11 17.48
N ALA A 5 -0.26 -4.07 17.72
CA ALA A 5 -0.75 -2.70 17.85
C ALA A 5 -1.40 -2.21 16.55
N PHE A 6 -0.72 -2.39 15.41
CA PHE A 6 -1.29 -2.06 14.10
C PHE A 6 -2.58 -2.83 13.81
N GLY A 7 -2.58 -4.15 14.05
CA GLY A 7 -3.77 -4.98 13.86
C GLY A 7 -4.93 -4.56 14.75
N ALA A 8 -4.67 -4.19 16.01
CA ALA A 8 -5.69 -3.69 16.92
C ALA A 8 -6.24 -2.34 16.47
N THR A 9 -5.39 -1.40 16.04
CA THR A 9 -5.83 -0.11 15.49
C THR A 9 -6.68 -0.28 14.23
N LEU A 10 -6.25 -1.14 13.30
CA LEU A 10 -7.00 -1.45 12.10
C LEU A 10 -8.36 -2.08 12.43
N ALA A 11 -8.36 -3.08 13.32
CA ALA A 11 -9.57 -3.74 13.76
C ALA A 11 -10.55 -2.76 14.44
N ALA A 12 -10.05 -1.89 15.32
CA ALA A 12 -10.87 -0.87 15.98
C ALA A 12 -11.48 0.12 14.97
N GLY A 13 -10.77 0.45 13.89
CA GLY A 13 -11.27 1.33 12.83
C GLY A 13 -12.27 0.67 11.87
N VAL A 14 -12.13 -0.63 11.60
CA VAL A 14 -12.92 -1.34 10.57
C VAL A 14 -14.10 -2.12 11.16
N LEU A 15 -13.92 -2.78 12.31
CA LEU A 15 -14.93 -3.68 12.89
C LEU A 15 -16.29 -3.01 13.14
N PRO A 16 -16.39 -1.76 13.64
CA PRO A 16 -17.68 -1.13 13.85
C PRO A 16 -18.53 -1.06 12.56
N PHE A 17 -17.90 -0.70 11.44
CA PHE A 17 -18.57 -0.60 10.14
C PHE A 17 -18.88 -1.96 9.54
N LEU A 18 -17.95 -2.93 9.71
CA LEU A 18 -18.14 -4.29 9.25
C LEU A 18 -19.30 -4.98 10.00
N ILE A 19 -19.43 -4.75 11.30
CA ILE A 19 -20.52 -5.31 12.12
C ILE A 19 -21.84 -4.61 11.79
N ALA A 20 -21.83 -3.28 11.63
CA ALA A 20 -23.04 -2.51 11.35
C ALA A 20 -23.64 -2.81 9.97
N SER A 21 -22.81 -2.86 8.92
CA SER A 21 -23.25 -3.21 7.56
C SER A 21 -22.06 -3.51 6.65
N PRO A 22 -21.72 -4.81 6.43
CA PRO A 22 -20.67 -5.20 5.49
C PRO A 22 -20.93 -4.71 4.06
N GLY A 23 -22.21 -4.68 3.67
CA GLY A 23 -22.64 -4.24 2.35
C GLY A 23 -22.39 -2.74 2.13
N ALA A 24 -22.67 -1.91 3.14
CA ALA A 24 -22.38 -0.48 3.07
C ALA A 24 -20.86 -0.23 3.01
N LEU A 25 -20.08 -0.92 3.85
CA LEU A 25 -18.63 -0.83 3.82
C LEU A 25 -18.07 -1.16 2.42
N TRP A 26 -18.54 -2.24 1.79
CA TRP A 26 -18.13 -2.60 0.42
C TRP A 26 -18.57 -1.55 -0.61
N ALA A 27 -19.82 -1.10 -0.52
CA ALA A 27 -20.37 -0.10 -1.45
C ALA A 27 -19.56 1.20 -1.40
N ASP A 28 -19.22 1.68 -0.20
CA ASP A 28 -18.60 2.98 0.02
C ASP A 28 -17.08 2.95 -0.20
N THR A 29 -16.41 1.84 0.10
CA THR A 29 -14.93 1.77 0.01
C THR A 29 -14.44 1.17 -1.31
N VAL A 30 -15.02 0.05 -1.73
CA VAL A 30 -14.50 -0.69 -2.89
C VAL A 30 -15.30 -0.38 -4.14
N ARG A 31 -16.64 -0.52 -4.09
CA ARG A 31 -17.47 -0.27 -5.28
C ARG A 31 -17.35 1.18 -5.71
N TYR A 32 -17.59 2.13 -4.80
CA TYR A 32 -17.54 3.55 -5.12
C TYR A 32 -16.17 3.98 -5.70
N GLY A 33 -15.06 3.55 -5.08
CA GLY A 33 -13.72 3.83 -5.57
C GLY A 33 -13.39 3.18 -6.91
N ALA A 34 -13.94 1.98 -7.18
CA ALA A 34 -13.68 1.24 -8.40
C ALA A 34 -14.60 1.61 -9.57
N SER A 35 -15.80 2.18 -9.34
CA SER A 35 -16.78 2.43 -10.40
C SER A 35 -17.05 3.90 -10.72
N THR A 36 -16.90 4.80 -9.76
CA THR A 36 -17.50 6.14 -9.88
C THR A 36 -16.49 7.23 -10.26
N TYR A 37 -15.19 7.00 -10.02
CA TYR A 37 -14.15 7.97 -10.33
C TYR A 37 -13.59 7.80 -11.74
N ARG A 38 -13.36 8.92 -12.42
CA ARG A 38 -12.58 8.96 -13.66
C ARG A 38 -11.16 8.45 -13.39
N ILE A 39 -10.58 7.71 -14.34
CA ILE A 39 -9.16 7.37 -14.33
C ILE A 39 -8.34 8.66 -14.45
N VAL A 40 -7.48 8.94 -13.46
CA VAL A 40 -6.70 10.18 -13.36
C VAL A 40 -5.29 9.91 -12.85
N GLY A 41 -4.31 10.59 -13.43
CA GLY A 41 -2.94 10.63 -12.93
C GLY A 41 -2.02 9.67 -13.67
N TYR A 42 -1.04 9.07 -12.99
CA TYR A 42 0.09 8.36 -13.60
C TYR A 42 0.20 6.89 -13.14
N GLY A 43 -0.91 6.34 -12.65
CA GLY A 43 -0.99 4.96 -12.16
C GLY A 43 -1.22 3.95 -13.29
N LEU A 44 -1.27 2.67 -12.94
CA LEU A 44 -1.50 1.57 -13.89
C LEU A 44 -2.77 1.78 -14.73
N ALA A 45 -3.86 2.25 -14.11
CA ALA A 45 -5.11 2.50 -14.81
C ALA A 45 -4.95 3.51 -15.96
N HIS A 46 -4.14 4.56 -15.77
CA HIS A 46 -3.87 5.55 -16.80
C HIS A 46 -2.97 4.99 -17.91
N LEU A 47 -1.95 4.21 -17.54
CA LEU A 47 -1.08 3.54 -18.52
C LEU A 47 -1.88 2.57 -19.40
N LEU A 48 -2.85 1.85 -18.83
CA LEU A 48 -3.73 0.95 -19.60
C LEU A 48 -4.69 1.72 -20.51
N LEU A 49 -5.16 2.89 -20.10
CA LEU A 49 -5.95 3.79 -20.93
C LEU A 49 -5.14 4.32 -22.11
N GLU A 50 -3.92 4.81 -21.87
CA GLU A 50 -3.02 5.30 -22.93
C GLU A 50 -2.57 4.19 -23.89
N ALA A 51 -2.39 2.97 -23.38
CA ALA A 51 -2.08 1.79 -24.19
C ALA A 51 -3.27 1.26 -25.01
N GLY A 52 -4.47 1.81 -24.85
CA GLY A 52 -5.69 1.36 -25.52
C GLY A 52 -6.22 0.01 -25.00
N ALA A 53 -5.77 -0.44 -23.83
CA ALA A 53 -6.32 -1.63 -23.17
C ALA A 53 -7.63 -1.34 -22.41
N ILE A 54 -7.90 -0.06 -22.14
CA ILE A 54 -9.16 0.46 -21.61
C ILE A 54 -9.63 1.54 -22.56
N ASP A 55 -10.88 1.45 -23.03
CA ASP A 55 -11.40 2.36 -24.05
C ASP A 55 -11.96 3.67 -23.47
N ASP A 56 -12.40 3.65 -22.21
CA ASP A 56 -13.07 4.78 -21.56
C ASP A 56 -12.49 5.04 -20.15
N ALA A 57 -12.16 6.30 -19.88
CA ALA A 57 -11.69 6.76 -18.57
C ALA A 57 -12.74 6.57 -17.46
N PHE A 58 -14.02 6.47 -17.80
CA PHE A 58 -15.12 6.14 -16.88
C PHE A 58 -15.48 4.65 -16.90
N GLY A 59 -14.91 3.89 -17.83
CA GLY A 59 -15.20 2.49 -18.04
C GLY A 59 -14.90 1.60 -16.82
N PRO A 60 -15.37 0.34 -16.85
CA PRO A 60 -15.10 -0.63 -15.80
C PRO A 60 -13.59 -0.84 -15.63
N TYR A 61 -13.11 -0.77 -14.38
CA TYR A 61 -11.70 -1.03 -14.06
C TYR A 61 -11.60 -2.14 -13.01
N PRO A 62 -10.86 -3.24 -13.26
CA PRO A 62 -10.85 -4.43 -12.42
C PRO A 62 -9.97 -4.28 -11.17
N PHE A 63 -10.10 -3.16 -10.44
CA PHE A 63 -9.28 -2.85 -9.26
C PHE A 63 -9.29 -3.98 -8.23
N ALA A 64 -10.45 -4.53 -7.89
CA ALA A 64 -10.56 -5.60 -6.89
C ALA A 64 -9.76 -6.85 -7.28
N TRP A 65 -9.75 -7.21 -8.58
CA TRP A 65 -8.97 -8.34 -9.08
C TRP A 65 -7.48 -8.04 -9.06
N LEU A 66 -7.06 -6.83 -9.45
CA LEU A 66 -5.66 -6.42 -9.35
C LEU A 66 -5.19 -6.39 -7.89
N ALA A 67 -6.02 -5.90 -6.98
CA ALA A 67 -5.72 -5.91 -5.55
C ALA A 67 -5.56 -7.34 -5.04
N LEU A 68 -6.46 -8.25 -5.41
CA LEU A 68 -6.43 -9.64 -4.97
C LEU A 68 -5.29 -10.46 -5.58
N LEU A 69 -4.99 -10.27 -6.87
CA LEU A 69 -4.04 -11.12 -7.61
C LEU A 69 -2.63 -10.55 -7.67
N VAL A 70 -2.45 -9.24 -7.49
CA VAL A 70 -1.14 -8.58 -7.57
C VAL A 70 -0.74 -8.04 -6.21
N TRP A 71 -1.55 -7.18 -5.60
CA TRP A 71 -1.19 -6.53 -4.35
C TRP A 71 -1.19 -7.48 -3.15
N ALA A 72 -2.21 -8.32 -3.00
CA ALA A 72 -2.32 -9.20 -1.84
C ALA A 72 -1.20 -10.26 -1.79
N PRO A 73 -0.81 -10.93 -2.90
CA PRO A 73 0.34 -11.85 -2.89
C PRO A 73 1.66 -11.13 -2.65
N ALA A 74 1.87 -9.96 -3.27
CA ALA A 74 3.07 -9.16 -3.05
C ALA A 74 3.18 -8.72 -1.58
N THR A 75 2.08 -8.26 -0.99
CA THR A 75 2.02 -7.86 0.43
C THR A 75 2.24 -9.05 1.35
N GLY A 76 1.62 -10.20 1.08
CA GLY A 76 1.84 -11.43 1.82
C GLY A 76 3.31 -11.87 1.79
N TRP A 77 3.96 -11.77 0.63
CA TRP A 77 5.38 -12.04 0.50
C TRP A 77 6.25 -11.05 1.28
N LEU A 78 5.95 -9.75 1.23
CA LEU A 78 6.66 -8.71 2.00
C LEU A 78 6.52 -8.94 3.51
N LEU A 79 5.33 -9.30 3.98
CA LEU A 79 5.08 -9.66 5.39
C LEU A 79 5.87 -10.90 5.79
N TRP A 80 5.92 -11.92 4.93
CA TRP A 80 6.73 -13.11 5.16
C TRP A 80 8.24 -12.81 5.20
N ARG A 81 8.73 -11.92 4.33
CA ARG A 81 10.13 -11.43 4.36
C ARG A 81 10.41 -10.69 5.67
N GLN A 82 9.50 -9.81 6.09
CA GLN A 82 9.61 -9.08 7.35
C GLN A 82 9.60 -10.03 8.55
N ALA A 83 8.74 -11.04 8.57
CA ALA A 83 8.65 -12.01 9.66
C ALA A 83 9.94 -12.84 9.84
N ARG A 84 10.79 -12.91 8.81
CA ARG A 84 12.09 -13.59 8.83
C ARG A 84 13.28 -12.66 9.00
N SER A 85 13.05 -11.35 9.06
CA SER A 85 14.07 -10.34 9.19
C SER A 85 14.13 -9.82 10.63
N PRO A 86 15.32 -9.78 11.27
CA PRO A 86 15.47 -9.12 12.57
C PRO A 86 15.47 -7.57 12.45
N ALA A 87 15.59 -7.02 11.24
CA ALA A 87 15.76 -5.59 11.00
C ALA A 87 14.43 -4.87 10.79
N LEU A 88 14.17 -3.82 11.56
CA LEU A 88 12.90 -3.09 11.56
C LEU A 88 12.70 -2.28 10.27
N TRP A 89 13.80 -1.83 9.64
CA TRP A 89 13.72 -1.08 8.38
C TRP A 89 13.06 -1.89 7.26
N THR A 90 13.19 -3.21 7.29
CA THR A 90 12.56 -4.11 6.31
C THR A 90 11.04 -4.09 6.39
N GLY A 91 10.48 -3.92 7.59
CA GLY A 91 9.04 -3.75 7.78
C GLY A 91 8.56 -2.40 7.24
N ALA A 92 9.29 -1.31 7.52
CA ALA A 92 8.96 0.01 6.99
C ALA A 92 9.02 0.05 5.46
N LEU A 93 10.05 -0.58 4.86
CA LEU A 93 10.17 -0.68 3.41
C LEU A 93 9.04 -1.54 2.83
N GLY A 94 8.76 -2.70 3.44
CA GLY A 94 7.69 -3.59 3.00
C GLY A 94 6.32 -2.91 3.02
N PHE A 95 6.02 -2.16 4.08
CA PHE A 95 4.80 -1.35 4.16
C PHE A 95 4.75 -0.29 3.06
N THR A 96 5.87 0.40 2.83
CA THR A 96 5.99 1.44 1.80
C THR A 96 5.72 0.89 0.41
N VAL A 97 6.34 -0.24 0.07
CA VAL A 97 6.14 -0.93 -1.22
C VAL A 97 4.69 -1.41 -1.37
N SER A 98 4.10 -1.97 -0.31
CA SER A 98 2.71 -2.45 -0.33
C SER A 98 1.72 -1.31 -0.59
N ILE A 99 1.85 -0.19 0.13
CA ILE A 99 0.97 0.97 -0.06
C ILE A 99 1.18 1.62 -1.42
N PHE A 100 2.43 1.79 -1.87
CA PHE A 100 2.71 2.29 -3.20
C PHE A 100 2.04 1.44 -4.27
N LEU A 101 2.21 0.11 -4.20
CA LEU A 101 1.63 -0.81 -5.17
C LEU A 101 0.10 -0.70 -5.18
N LEU A 102 -0.54 -0.64 -4.01
CA LEU A 102 -2.00 -0.51 -3.90
C LEU A 102 -2.50 0.80 -4.54
N LEU A 103 -1.82 1.92 -4.28
CA LEU A 103 -2.15 3.22 -4.86
C LEU A 103 -1.90 3.22 -6.37
N PHE A 104 -0.78 2.64 -6.81
CA PHE A 104 -0.38 2.59 -8.21
C PHE A 104 -1.36 1.80 -9.07
N ILE A 105 -1.88 0.67 -8.55
CA ILE A 105 -2.91 -0.11 -9.25
C ILE A 105 -4.31 0.51 -9.15
N GLY A 106 -4.50 1.58 -8.38
CA GLY A 106 -5.77 2.28 -8.24
C GLY A 106 -6.19 3.04 -9.51
N ARG A 107 -7.46 3.49 -9.56
CA ARG A 107 -7.95 4.36 -10.64
C ARG A 107 -7.34 5.76 -10.62
N VAL A 108 -6.93 6.22 -9.43
CA VAL A 108 -6.41 7.56 -9.20
C VAL A 108 -5.03 7.48 -8.59
N PHE A 109 -4.04 8.04 -9.28
CA PHE A 109 -2.67 8.12 -8.78
C PHE A 109 -2.03 9.45 -9.16
N GLN A 110 -2.18 10.44 -8.28
CA GLN A 110 -1.69 11.79 -8.53
C GLN A 110 -0.22 11.95 -8.10
N THR A 111 0.49 12.91 -8.68
CA THR A 111 1.87 13.24 -8.28
C THR A 111 2.00 13.52 -6.79
N SER A 112 0.98 14.15 -6.18
CA SER A 112 0.91 14.39 -4.74
C SER A 112 0.98 13.09 -3.92
N TYR A 113 0.56 11.95 -4.47
CA TYR A 113 0.59 10.67 -3.76
C TYR A 113 2.00 10.11 -3.63
N LEU A 114 2.96 10.59 -4.43
CA LEU A 114 4.37 10.20 -4.30
C LEU A 114 4.99 10.66 -2.97
N VAL A 115 4.38 11.64 -2.28
CA VAL A 115 4.85 12.03 -0.94
C VAL A 115 4.86 10.85 0.03
N TRP A 116 3.88 9.94 -0.08
CA TRP A 116 3.74 8.79 0.81
C TRP A 116 4.87 7.77 0.65
N PRO A 117 5.16 7.23 -0.55
CA PRO A 117 6.27 6.31 -0.73
C PRO A 117 7.62 6.98 -0.48
N LEU A 118 7.80 8.25 -0.84
CA LEU A 118 9.05 8.97 -0.57
C LEU A 118 9.30 9.14 0.93
N ALA A 119 8.27 9.52 1.70
CA ALA A 119 8.35 9.59 3.16
C ALA A 119 8.62 8.22 3.77
N GLY A 120 7.97 7.16 3.27
CA GLY A 120 8.18 5.79 3.70
C GLY A 120 9.61 5.30 3.45
N ILE A 121 10.17 5.60 2.28
CA ILE A 121 11.58 5.30 1.95
C ILE A 121 12.52 6.07 2.88
N ALA A 122 12.30 7.37 3.08
CA ALA A 122 13.11 8.19 3.97
C ALA A 122 13.09 7.65 5.41
N LEU A 123 11.91 7.30 5.91
CA LEU A 123 11.75 6.69 7.24
C LEU A 123 12.46 5.34 7.33
N SER A 124 12.31 4.47 6.33
CA SER A 124 13.00 3.18 6.27
C SER A 124 14.52 3.36 6.29
N ALA A 125 15.05 4.33 5.53
CA ALA A 125 16.47 4.66 5.51
C ALA A 125 16.97 5.18 6.86
N LEU A 126 16.20 6.02 7.55
CA LEU A 126 16.54 6.51 8.89
C LEU A 126 16.60 5.38 9.92
N ILE A 127 15.64 4.45 9.88
CA ILE A 127 15.65 3.25 10.75
C ILE A 127 16.88 2.40 10.44
N ALA A 128 17.17 2.16 9.15
CA ALA A 128 18.33 1.39 8.74
C ALA A 128 19.66 2.02 9.18
N ALA A 129 19.75 3.35 9.18
CA ALA A 129 20.93 4.07 9.66
C ALA A 129 21.11 3.92 11.18
N GLY A 130 20.03 3.96 11.96
CA GLY A 130 20.07 3.76 13.41
C GLY A 130 20.33 2.32 13.85
N GLU A 131 20.10 1.33 12.98
CA GLU A 131 20.38 -0.08 13.26
C GLU A 131 21.83 -0.50 12.99
N ARG A 132 22.63 0.32 12.29
CA ARG A 132 24.05 0.03 12.11
C ARG A 132 24.75 0.11 13.48
N PRO A 133 25.60 -0.86 13.85
CA PRO A 133 26.45 -0.71 15.02
C PRO A 133 27.24 0.58 14.89
N ALA A 134 27.17 1.46 15.89
CA ALA A 134 28.06 2.60 15.95
C ALA A 134 29.49 2.06 15.86
N GLU A 135 30.22 2.40 14.79
CA GLU A 135 31.65 2.14 14.71
C GLU A 135 32.28 2.67 16.00
N ARG A 136 32.81 1.77 16.83
CA ARG A 136 33.53 2.17 18.04
C ARG A 136 34.77 2.92 17.57
N PRO A 137 34.93 4.21 17.89
CA PRO A 137 36.17 4.90 17.60
C PRO A 137 37.23 4.37 18.57
N GLY A 138 38.17 3.56 18.07
CA GLY A 138 39.40 3.23 18.77
C GLY A 138 39.61 1.75 19.08
N GLU A 139 40.11 0.99 18.09
CA GLU A 139 41.05 -0.11 18.32
C GLU A 139 42.09 -0.07 17.19
N THR A 140 43.18 0.67 17.42
CA THR A 140 44.49 0.53 16.76
C THR A 140 45.56 0.71 17.81
#